data_AF-A0A2A3EES5-F1
#
_entry.id   AF-A0A2A3EES5-F1
#
_cell.length_a   1.000
_cell.length_b   1.000
_cell.length_c   1.000
_cell.angle_alpha   90.00
_cell.angle_beta   90.00
_cell.angle_gamma   90.00
#
_symmetry.space_group_name_H-M   'P 1'
#
loop_
_entity.id
_entity.type
_entity.pdbx_description
1 polymer ?
#
loop_
_entity_poly.entity_id
_entity_poly.type
_entity_poly.pdbx_seq_one_letter_code
_entity_poly.pdbx_strand_id
1 'polypeptide(L)'
;MIRSKKLVSSFSTQENLHDILITHLKLDHNIVKKNVKIEENNFIDKIPIRKVIQNCNTIKNTNINIEKMDYLMQCLTLEPIIMKNRIFILKELGINSIELSHIYRFPTLMRKKVNTFKKINNIPVTENIMKNIFSNVGIKIDNNVIKDFTKFEKNMKIGNYYQICMSYYKTFYLKLYDQTFLKNNKIKYRSFKEMFKLIYVLKNKFNFDEKFIIKNSYLLNIDVDNVEKMITDFKYIKIKEKTLFDLINIYPRILLHDINEVKELIELYKTLDIPYQFSYFCVKCLSVKKKKFLERYNDFQNNVELAIWLKHPRFLQLIYYYKLVKKRLYYMKYLNCIDHANIQIYLSSKEIFLRFIEGEYDLKSKKKHLLFIFRKEFGKDINLISVIQKHPYWKYVSLLIIIKSIQYLKKHYSIEDICQNIHIILYPRSKIDYTLNLLYKKYSQEEYNSTHYLSLCLYELEKNYYFSGDGIWPNEVSVFKSSIFEDSFNFNNFIEYIDNNDNKIKDLTGKAWLEYLLR
;
A
#
# COMPACT_ATOMS: atom_id res chain seq x y z
N MET A 1 26.08 27.12 5.68
CA MET A 1 25.03 28.05 5.19
C MET A 1 24.30 27.38 4.04
N ILE A 2 23.24 26.60 4.31
CA ILE A 2 22.53 25.79 3.31
C ILE A 2 21.04 26.14 3.40
N ARG A 3 20.53 26.69 2.29
CA ARG A 3 19.15 27.16 2.10
C ARG A 3 18.13 26.07 2.46
N SER A 4 17.27 26.39 3.41
CA SER A 4 16.04 25.67 3.71
C SER A 4 15.15 25.65 2.46
N LYS A 5 15.05 24.49 1.81
CA LYS A 5 14.00 24.24 0.81
C LYS A 5 12.67 24.28 1.56
N LYS A 6 11.88 25.32 1.25
CA LYS A 6 10.48 25.49 1.63
C LYS A 6 9.78 24.14 1.63
N LEU A 7 9.35 23.72 2.82
CA LEU A 7 8.28 22.75 2.98
C LEU A 7 7.11 23.22 2.11
N VAL A 8 6.76 22.40 1.11
CA VAL A 8 5.55 22.57 0.31
C VAL A 8 4.39 22.61 1.31
N SER A 9 3.81 23.80 1.45
CA SER A 9 2.60 24.03 2.22
C SER A 9 1.56 22.99 1.82
N SER A 10 0.96 22.34 2.81
CA SER A 10 -0.28 21.60 2.64
C SER A 10 -1.24 22.46 1.82
N PHE A 11 -1.67 21.98 0.65
CA PHE A 11 -2.71 22.63 -0.14
C PHE A 11 -3.99 22.74 0.71
N SER A 12 -4.17 23.88 1.39
CA SER A 12 -5.44 24.30 1.96
C SER A 12 -6.11 25.25 0.98
N THR A 13 -6.50 24.72 -0.19
CA THR A 13 -7.58 25.33 -0.95
C THR A 13 -8.87 24.72 -0.42
N GLN A 14 -9.33 25.21 0.74
CA GLN A 14 -10.71 24.97 1.16
C GLN A 14 -11.59 25.74 0.16
N GLU A 15 -11.97 25.08 -0.94
CA GLU A 15 -13.11 25.55 -1.73
C GLU A 15 -14.30 25.65 -0.79
N ASN A 16 -14.97 26.80 -0.79
CA ASN A 16 -16.12 27.03 0.08
C ASN A 16 -17.20 26.00 -0.29
N LEU A 17 -17.76 25.30 0.69
CA LEU A 17 -18.82 24.31 0.46
C LEU A 17 -19.96 24.91 -0.37
N HIS A 18 -20.26 26.20 -0.17
CA HIS A 18 -21.23 26.93 -0.97
C HIS A 18 -20.90 26.90 -2.47
N ASP A 19 -19.64 27.13 -2.85
CA ASP A 19 -19.19 27.13 -4.24
C ASP A 19 -19.32 25.73 -4.86
N ILE A 20 -19.02 24.69 -4.09
CA ILE A 20 -19.18 23.29 -4.52
C ILE A 20 -20.66 22.98 -4.80
N LEU A 21 -21.56 23.37 -3.90
CA LEU A 21 -23.00 23.14 -4.06
C LEU A 21 -23.56 23.91 -5.27
N ILE A 22 -23.18 25.17 -5.43
CA ILE A 22 -23.59 26.00 -6.58
C ILE A 22 -23.07 25.38 -7.89
N THR A 23 -21.79 25.02 -7.94
CA THR A 23 -21.15 24.53 -9.17
C THR A 23 -21.64 23.15 -9.58
N HIS A 24 -21.71 22.21 -8.62
CA HIS A 24 -21.98 20.81 -8.94
C HIS A 24 -23.46 20.43 -8.88
N LEU A 25 -24.26 21.02 -7.98
CA LEU A 25 -25.71 20.81 -7.93
C LEU A 25 -26.50 21.86 -8.72
N LYS A 26 -25.87 22.92 -9.23
CA LYS A 26 -26.53 24.04 -9.95
C LYS A 26 -27.64 24.69 -9.12
N LEU A 27 -27.42 24.84 -7.82
CA LEU A 27 -28.36 25.51 -6.93
C LEU A 27 -28.18 27.02 -6.99
N ASP A 28 -29.28 27.77 -6.91
CA ASP A 28 -29.25 29.23 -6.82
C ASP A 28 -28.57 29.67 -5.51
N HIS A 29 -27.72 30.69 -5.62
CA HIS A 29 -26.95 31.28 -4.54
C HIS A 29 -27.83 31.72 -3.36
N ASN A 30 -29.05 32.18 -3.63
CA ASN A 30 -30.00 32.59 -2.60
C ASN A 30 -30.63 31.41 -1.86
N ILE A 31 -30.85 30.29 -2.55
CA ILE A 31 -31.42 29.07 -1.98
C ILE A 31 -30.39 28.38 -1.07
N VAL A 32 -29.12 28.33 -1.48
CA VAL A 32 -28.06 27.74 -0.66
C VAL A 32 -27.85 28.56 0.62
N LYS A 33 -27.81 29.90 0.53
CA LYS A 33 -27.66 30.78 1.70
C LYS A 33 -28.82 30.70 2.69
N LYS A 34 -30.06 30.53 2.20
CA LYS A 34 -31.27 30.52 3.04
C LYS A 34 -31.53 29.17 3.72
N ASN A 35 -31.23 28.06 3.02
CA ASN A 35 -31.64 26.72 3.45
C ASN A 35 -30.50 25.85 3.97
N VAL A 36 -29.24 26.13 3.59
CA VAL A 36 -28.09 25.48 4.21
C VAL A 36 -27.70 26.30 5.42
N LYS A 37 -28.42 26.10 6.53
CA LYS A 37 -27.85 26.44 7.84
C LYS A 37 -26.63 25.55 8.00
N ILE A 38 -25.45 26.08 7.72
CA ILE A 38 -24.20 25.53 8.21
C ILE A 38 -24.24 25.76 9.73
N GLU A 39 -25.10 25.04 10.44
CA GLU A 39 -24.81 24.69 11.82
C GLU A 39 -23.37 24.16 11.79
N GLU A 40 -22.55 24.58 12.74
CA GLU A 40 -21.11 24.31 12.93
C GLU A 40 -20.81 22.80 12.94
N ASN A 41 -21.14 22.11 11.86
CA ASN A 41 -21.02 20.70 11.64
C ASN A 41 -19.60 20.49 11.13
N ASN A 42 -18.66 20.62 12.08
CA ASN A 42 -17.23 20.32 11.99
C ASN A 42 -16.90 18.94 11.38
N PHE A 43 -17.90 18.14 11.00
CA PHE A 43 -17.77 16.85 10.35
C PHE A 43 -17.59 16.91 8.84
N ILE A 44 -18.20 17.88 8.14
CA ILE A 44 -18.04 17.96 6.67
C ILE A 44 -16.64 18.45 6.28
N ASP A 45 -16.06 19.35 7.07
CA ASP A 45 -14.68 19.83 6.87
C ASP A 45 -13.64 18.69 6.98
N LYS A 46 -14.00 17.59 7.64
CA LYS A 46 -13.14 16.38 7.76
C LYS A 46 -13.30 15.43 6.58
N ILE A 47 -14.29 15.63 5.72
CA ILE A 47 -14.56 14.78 4.55
C ILE A 47 -13.79 15.33 3.35
N PRO A 48 -13.07 14.49 2.59
CA PRO A 48 -12.39 14.95 1.38
C PRO A 48 -13.37 15.60 0.40
N ILE A 49 -13.10 16.83 -0.04
CA ILE A 49 -13.91 17.63 -0.98
C ILE A 49 -14.36 16.80 -2.20
N ARG A 50 -13.45 15.99 -2.77
CA ARG A 50 -13.74 15.09 -3.89
C ARG A 50 -14.94 14.17 -3.66
N LYS A 51 -15.16 13.69 -2.43
CA LYS A 51 -16.30 12.82 -2.09
C LYS A 51 -17.60 13.61 -2.10
N VAL A 52 -17.57 14.84 -1.58
CA VAL A 52 -18.71 15.75 -1.60
C VAL A 52 -19.11 16.05 -3.05
N ILE A 53 -18.14 16.34 -3.91
CA ILE A 53 -18.35 16.56 -5.35
C ILE A 53 -18.97 15.31 -6.01
N GLN A 54 -18.46 14.11 -5.72
CA GLN A 54 -19.03 12.85 -6.26
C GLN A 54 -20.48 12.64 -5.82
N ASN A 55 -20.81 12.92 -4.56
CA ASN A 55 -22.18 12.84 -4.06
C ASN A 55 -23.09 13.87 -4.73
N CYS A 56 -22.62 15.11 -4.91
CA CYS A 56 -23.35 16.14 -5.64
C CYS A 56 -23.68 15.68 -7.08
N ASN A 57 -22.67 15.19 -7.79
CA ASN A 57 -22.87 14.66 -9.14
C ASN A 57 -23.83 13.46 -9.15
N THR A 58 -23.80 12.60 -8.12
CA THR A 58 -24.73 11.46 -8.00
C THR A 58 -26.17 11.93 -7.82
N ILE A 59 -26.42 12.92 -6.95
CA ILE A 59 -27.74 13.53 -6.75
C ILE A 59 -28.29 14.05 -8.08
N LYS A 60 -27.49 14.86 -8.76
CA LYS A 60 -27.84 15.49 -10.03
C LYS A 60 -28.12 14.45 -11.13
N ASN A 61 -27.20 13.50 -11.32
CA ASN A 61 -27.31 12.52 -12.42
C ASN A 61 -28.43 11.49 -12.23
N THR A 62 -28.98 11.38 -11.00
CA THR A 62 -30.06 10.44 -10.70
C THR A 62 -31.43 11.09 -10.57
N ASN A 63 -31.55 12.39 -10.88
CA ASN A 63 -32.78 13.18 -10.85
C ASN A 63 -33.52 13.07 -9.50
N ILE A 64 -32.79 13.21 -8.39
CA ILE A 64 -33.38 13.27 -7.05
C ILE A 64 -34.12 14.61 -6.87
N ASN A 65 -35.29 14.58 -6.25
CA ASN A 65 -36.01 15.80 -5.87
C ASN A 65 -35.28 16.50 -4.69
N ILE A 66 -34.84 17.73 -4.92
CA ILE A 66 -34.10 18.59 -3.96
C ILE A 66 -34.95 19.80 -3.52
N GLU A 67 -36.26 19.84 -3.85
CA GLU A 67 -37.16 20.93 -3.45
C GLU A 67 -37.12 21.18 -1.94
N LYS A 68 -37.03 20.10 -1.16
CA LYS A 68 -36.77 20.14 0.28
C LYS A 68 -35.31 19.78 0.54
N MET A 69 -34.50 20.77 0.92
CA MET A 69 -33.07 20.59 1.23
C MET A 69 -32.81 19.92 2.59
N ASP A 70 -33.87 19.58 3.32
CA ASP A 70 -33.78 18.78 4.52
C ASP A 70 -32.97 17.49 4.24
N TYR A 71 -32.01 17.19 5.10
CA TYR A 71 -31.12 16.04 4.99
C TYR A 71 -30.01 16.10 3.91
N LEU A 72 -29.86 17.21 3.17
CA LEU A 72 -28.81 17.34 2.14
C LEU A 72 -27.42 17.09 2.70
N MET A 73 -27.08 17.75 3.80
CA MET A 73 -25.76 17.63 4.44
C MET A 73 -25.47 16.20 4.91
N GLN A 74 -26.46 15.55 5.50
CA GLN A 74 -26.39 14.16 5.95
C GLN A 74 -26.26 13.17 4.79
N CYS A 75 -26.79 13.51 3.61
CA CYS A 75 -26.59 12.70 2.41
C CYS A 75 -25.19 12.91 1.82
N LEU A 76 -24.68 14.15 1.83
CA LEU A 76 -23.33 14.47 1.32
C LEU A 76 -22.21 13.85 2.17
N THR A 77 -22.47 13.53 3.44
CA THR A 77 -21.49 12.83 4.29
C THR A 77 -21.40 11.32 4.06
N LEU A 78 -22.32 10.74 3.28
CA LEU A 78 -22.30 9.31 2.97
C LEU A 78 -21.12 8.96 2.05
N GLU A 79 -20.63 7.73 2.15
CA GLU A 79 -19.71 7.22 1.13
C GLU A 79 -20.43 7.16 -0.23
N PRO A 80 -19.81 7.60 -1.34
CA PRO A 80 -20.46 7.68 -2.65
C PRO A 80 -21.12 6.39 -3.11
N ILE A 81 -20.43 5.26 -2.88
CA ILE A 81 -20.96 3.94 -3.21
C ILE A 81 -22.23 3.59 -2.42
N ILE A 82 -22.33 4.03 -1.15
CA ILE A 82 -23.52 3.79 -0.32
C ILE A 82 -24.67 4.65 -0.83
N MET A 83 -24.41 5.92 -1.10
CA MET A 83 -25.42 6.85 -1.61
C MET A 83 -26.01 6.34 -2.93
N LYS A 84 -25.16 6.00 -3.90
CA LYS A 84 -25.56 5.45 -5.20
C LYS A 84 -26.39 4.17 -5.05
N ASN A 85 -25.96 3.23 -4.20
CA ASN A 85 -26.71 2.00 -3.94
C ASN A 85 -28.08 2.28 -3.32
N ARG A 86 -28.17 3.18 -2.32
CA ARG A 86 -29.46 3.52 -1.71
C ARG A 86 -30.44 4.05 -2.74
N ILE A 87 -29.99 4.96 -3.61
CA ILE A 87 -30.82 5.55 -4.66
C ILE A 87 -31.33 4.47 -5.62
N PHE A 88 -30.45 3.63 -6.14
CA PHE A 88 -30.85 2.59 -7.08
C PHE A 88 -31.74 1.53 -6.44
N ILE A 89 -31.48 1.14 -5.19
CA ILE A 89 -32.37 0.21 -4.49
C ILE A 89 -33.76 0.81 -4.34
N LEU A 90 -33.90 2.09 -3.98
CA LEU A 90 -35.20 2.74 -3.87
C LEU A 90 -35.94 2.75 -5.23
N LYS A 91 -35.23 2.96 -6.34
CA LYS A 91 -35.80 2.84 -7.70
C LYS A 91 -36.19 1.39 -8.02
N GLU A 92 -35.33 0.43 -7.70
CA GLU A 92 -35.58 -1.01 -7.90
C GLU A 92 -36.80 -1.51 -7.12
N LEU A 93 -37.07 -0.90 -5.95
CA LEU A 93 -38.24 -1.18 -5.14
C LEU A 93 -39.55 -0.56 -5.67
N GLY A 94 -39.49 0.32 -6.69
CA GLY A 94 -40.66 0.96 -7.30
C GLY A 94 -40.96 2.38 -6.83
N ILE A 95 -40.04 3.07 -6.16
CA ILE A 95 -40.24 4.48 -5.80
C ILE A 95 -39.99 5.36 -7.03
N ASN A 96 -41.05 6.04 -7.50
CA ASN A 96 -41.01 6.87 -8.70
C ASN A 96 -40.25 8.20 -8.49
N SER A 97 -40.51 8.89 -7.38
CA SER A 97 -39.85 10.15 -7.03
C SER A 97 -39.05 10.00 -5.73
N ILE A 98 -37.73 10.05 -5.84
CA ILE A 98 -36.82 9.91 -4.70
C ILE A 98 -36.45 11.30 -4.19
N GLU A 99 -36.71 11.53 -2.91
CA GLU A 99 -36.25 12.72 -2.17
C GLU A 99 -35.04 12.42 -1.29
N LEU A 100 -34.34 13.46 -0.82
CA LEU A 100 -33.23 13.36 0.14
C LEU A 100 -33.62 12.62 1.44
N SER A 101 -34.85 12.83 1.90
CA SER A 101 -35.43 12.17 3.07
C SER A 101 -35.38 10.63 2.97
N HIS A 102 -35.64 10.07 1.79
CA HIS A 102 -35.60 8.64 1.52
C HIS A 102 -34.17 8.08 1.61
N ILE A 103 -33.20 8.82 1.10
CA ILE A 103 -31.78 8.41 1.08
C ILE A 103 -31.23 8.39 2.50
N TYR A 104 -31.47 9.46 3.26
CA TYR A 104 -31.03 9.55 4.65
C TYR A 104 -31.73 8.50 5.53
N ARG A 105 -33.06 8.41 5.46
CA ARG A 105 -33.88 7.49 6.26
C ARG A 105 -33.92 6.06 5.71
N PHE A 106 -33.13 5.75 4.69
CA PHE A 106 -33.06 4.42 4.07
C PHE A 106 -32.98 3.26 5.09
N PRO A 107 -32.12 3.28 6.13
CA PRO A 107 -32.07 2.19 7.10
C PRO A 107 -33.39 1.99 7.85
N THR A 108 -34.11 3.07 8.12
CA THR A 108 -35.42 3.05 8.79
C THR A 108 -36.49 2.51 7.86
N LEU A 109 -36.48 2.93 6.59
CA LEU A 109 -37.38 2.41 5.56
C LEU A 109 -37.19 0.90 5.37
N MET A 110 -35.93 0.43 5.33
CA MET A 110 -35.61 -0.99 5.16
C MET A 110 -36.11 -1.91 6.29
N ARG A 111 -36.43 -1.35 7.45
CA ARG A 111 -36.98 -2.09 8.60
C ARG A 111 -38.51 -2.18 8.60
N LYS A 112 -39.20 -1.42 7.74
CA LYS A 112 -40.67 -1.44 7.64
C LYS A 112 -41.13 -2.74 6.96
N LYS A 113 -42.32 -3.21 7.34
CA LYS A 113 -43.00 -4.32 6.65
C LYS A 113 -43.33 -3.90 5.21
N VAL A 114 -43.35 -4.84 4.26
CA VAL A 114 -43.59 -4.54 2.84
C VAL A 114 -44.85 -3.70 2.62
N ASN A 115 -45.99 -4.06 3.23
CA ASN A 115 -47.24 -3.30 3.10
C ASN A 115 -47.13 -1.87 3.66
N THR A 116 -46.45 -1.70 4.79
CA THR A 116 -46.22 -0.38 5.39
C THR A 116 -45.29 0.45 4.52
N PHE A 117 -44.25 -0.16 3.95
CA PHE A 117 -43.34 0.49 3.01
C PHE A 117 -44.07 0.96 1.75
N LYS A 118 -44.92 0.10 1.15
CA LYS A 118 -45.74 0.47 -0.01
C LYS A 118 -46.65 1.65 0.28
N LYS A 119 -47.37 1.62 1.42
CA LYS A 119 -48.25 2.72 1.85
C LYS A 119 -47.51 4.05 2.07
N ILE A 120 -46.35 4.03 2.73
CA ILE A 120 -45.57 5.25 3.01
C ILE A 120 -45.04 5.90 1.72
N ASN A 121 -44.67 5.09 0.73
CA ASN A 121 -44.04 5.57 -0.51
C ASN A 121 -45.01 5.58 -1.70
N ASN A 122 -46.32 5.48 -1.46
CA ASN A 122 -47.37 5.49 -2.49
C ASN A 122 -47.18 4.45 -3.61
N ILE A 123 -46.65 3.27 -3.28
CA ILE A 123 -46.54 2.14 -4.21
C ILE A 123 -47.87 1.37 -4.19
N PRO A 124 -48.51 1.12 -5.34
CA PRO A 124 -49.74 0.32 -5.43
C PRO A 124 -49.62 -1.04 -4.72
N VAL A 125 -50.65 -1.43 -3.97
CA VAL A 125 -50.64 -2.70 -3.23
C VAL A 125 -50.52 -3.91 -4.16
N THR A 126 -51.09 -3.80 -5.36
CA THR A 126 -51.06 -4.80 -6.43
C THR A 126 -49.69 -4.92 -7.10
N GLU A 127 -48.81 -3.94 -6.94
CA GLU A 127 -47.51 -3.93 -7.59
C GLU A 127 -46.56 -4.91 -6.93
N ASN A 128 -45.93 -5.76 -7.74
CA ASN A 128 -45.00 -6.77 -7.24
C ASN A 128 -43.56 -6.23 -7.24
N ILE A 129 -43.00 -6.06 -6.04
CA ILE A 129 -41.65 -5.49 -5.86
C ILE A 129 -40.59 -6.36 -6.53
N MET A 130 -40.71 -7.70 -6.47
CA MET A 130 -39.75 -8.59 -7.12
C MET A 130 -39.76 -8.39 -8.65
N LYS A 131 -40.93 -8.24 -9.27
CA LYS A 131 -41.02 -7.95 -10.70
C LYS A 131 -40.31 -6.64 -11.08
N ASN A 132 -40.43 -5.61 -10.25
CA ASN A 132 -39.71 -4.34 -10.45
C ASN A 132 -38.19 -4.50 -10.33
N ILE A 133 -37.72 -5.21 -9.29
CA ILE A 133 -36.29 -5.43 -9.07
C ILE A 133 -35.65 -6.11 -10.29
N PHE A 134 -36.24 -7.19 -10.79
CA PHE A 134 -35.63 -7.97 -11.88
C PHE A 134 -35.86 -7.35 -13.27
N SER A 135 -36.96 -6.63 -13.49
CA SER A 135 -37.15 -5.88 -14.73
C SER A 135 -36.10 -4.79 -14.92
N ASN A 136 -35.59 -4.19 -13.84
CA ASN A 136 -34.49 -3.22 -13.88
C ASN A 136 -33.16 -3.80 -14.41
N VAL A 137 -32.99 -5.13 -14.39
CA VAL A 137 -31.83 -5.82 -14.97
C VAL A 137 -32.18 -6.65 -16.20
N GLY A 138 -33.37 -6.45 -16.77
CA GLY A 138 -33.82 -7.12 -18.00
C GLY A 138 -34.18 -8.60 -17.82
N ILE A 139 -34.42 -9.05 -16.59
CA ILE A 139 -34.72 -10.45 -16.29
C ILE A 139 -36.22 -10.65 -16.12
N LYS A 140 -36.79 -11.58 -16.90
CA LYS A 140 -38.18 -12.02 -16.75
C LYS A 140 -38.22 -13.19 -15.75
N ILE A 141 -38.95 -13.01 -14.65
CA ILE A 141 -39.15 -14.07 -13.65
C ILE A 141 -40.41 -14.85 -14.00
N ASP A 142 -40.36 -16.18 -13.84
CA ASP A 142 -41.55 -17.04 -13.91
C ASP A 142 -42.58 -16.65 -12.85
N ASN A 143 -43.85 -16.58 -13.28
CA ASN A 143 -45.00 -16.31 -12.43
C ASN A 143 -45.14 -17.32 -11.28
N ASN A 144 -44.65 -18.56 -11.42
CA ASN A 144 -44.67 -19.55 -10.35
C ASN A 144 -43.77 -19.16 -9.17
N VAL A 145 -42.55 -18.68 -9.45
CA VAL A 145 -41.61 -18.17 -8.44
C VAL A 145 -42.19 -16.94 -7.74
N ILE A 146 -42.83 -16.06 -8.50
CA ILE A 146 -43.50 -14.87 -7.94
C ILE A 146 -44.59 -15.30 -6.94
N LYS A 147 -45.43 -16.27 -7.29
CA LYS A 147 -46.49 -16.78 -6.41
C LYS A 147 -45.93 -17.34 -5.11
N ASP A 148 -44.85 -18.11 -5.16
CA ASP A 148 -44.23 -18.65 -3.94
C ASP A 148 -43.69 -17.55 -3.02
N PHE A 149 -43.11 -16.49 -3.59
CA PHE A 149 -42.60 -15.35 -2.82
C PHE A 149 -43.70 -14.46 -2.24
N THR A 150 -44.82 -14.29 -2.94
CA THR A 150 -45.94 -13.46 -2.45
C THR A 150 -46.58 -14.00 -1.17
N LYS A 151 -46.50 -15.31 -0.91
CA LYS A 151 -46.96 -15.91 0.36
C LYS A 151 -46.18 -15.39 1.58
N PHE A 152 -44.91 -15.04 1.41
CA PHE A 152 -44.02 -14.58 2.49
C PHE A 152 -43.95 -13.04 2.62
N GLU A 153 -44.49 -12.29 1.65
CA GLU A 153 -44.28 -10.84 1.50
C GLU A 153 -44.95 -10.00 2.62
N LYS A 154 -46.18 -10.37 3.04
CA LYS A 154 -47.06 -9.48 3.82
C LYS A 154 -46.49 -9.01 5.16
N ASN A 155 -45.73 -9.86 5.85
CA ASN A 155 -45.19 -9.58 7.19
C ASN A 155 -43.68 -9.36 7.22
N MET A 156 -43.01 -9.51 6.08
CA MET A 156 -41.56 -9.42 6.01
C MET A 156 -41.09 -7.96 6.01
N LYS A 157 -39.94 -7.69 6.63
CA LYS A 157 -39.24 -6.41 6.49
C LYS A 157 -38.70 -6.27 5.07
N ILE A 158 -38.85 -5.09 4.45
CA ILE A 158 -38.47 -4.88 3.05
C ILE A 158 -36.98 -5.15 2.80
N GLY A 159 -36.10 -4.82 3.74
CA GLY A 159 -34.67 -5.13 3.63
C GLY A 159 -34.36 -6.63 3.61
N ASN A 160 -35.15 -7.45 4.31
CA ASN A 160 -35.01 -8.90 4.26
C ASN A 160 -35.60 -9.46 2.95
N TYR A 161 -36.73 -8.90 2.50
CA TYR A 161 -37.34 -9.27 1.21
C TYR A 161 -36.38 -9.03 0.04
N TYR A 162 -35.76 -7.85 0.01
CA TYR A 162 -34.74 -7.49 -0.97
C TYR A 162 -33.53 -8.43 -0.91
N GLN A 163 -33.11 -8.84 0.30
CA GLN A 163 -32.02 -9.80 0.47
C GLN A 163 -32.35 -11.18 -0.09
N ILE A 164 -33.59 -11.69 0.08
CA ILE A 164 -33.99 -12.96 -0.52
C ILE A 164 -33.98 -12.85 -2.04
N CYS A 165 -34.48 -11.76 -2.61
CA CYS A 165 -34.39 -11.51 -4.05
C CYS A 165 -32.93 -11.58 -4.54
N MET A 166 -32.01 -10.95 -3.79
CA MET A 166 -30.59 -10.93 -4.14
C MET A 166 -29.96 -12.33 -4.04
N SER A 167 -30.32 -13.11 -3.02
CA SER A 167 -29.89 -14.51 -2.89
C SER A 167 -30.41 -15.35 -4.06
N TYR A 168 -31.68 -15.19 -4.44
CA TYR A 168 -32.25 -15.88 -5.59
C TYR A 168 -31.49 -15.54 -6.88
N TYR A 169 -31.22 -14.25 -7.12
CA TYR A 169 -30.44 -13.82 -8.28
C TYR A 169 -29.02 -14.43 -8.31
N LYS A 170 -28.33 -14.43 -7.17
CA LYS A 170 -26.99 -15.01 -7.06
C LYS A 170 -26.96 -16.51 -7.35
N THR A 171 -27.90 -17.26 -6.79
CA THR A 171 -27.95 -18.71 -6.93
C THR A 171 -28.35 -19.13 -8.34
N PHE A 172 -29.44 -18.55 -8.86
CA PHE A 172 -30.05 -19.05 -10.09
C PHE A 172 -29.52 -18.39 -11.37
N TYR A 173 -29.14 -17.11 -11.31
CA TYR A 173 -28.66 -16.38 -12.50
C TYR A 173 -27.15 -16.26 -12.56
N LEU A 174 -26.51 -16.03 -11.41
CA LEU A 174 -25.05 -15.88 -11.38
C LEU A 174 -24.31 -17.21 -11.19
N LYS A 175 -25.03 -18.30 -10.85
CA LYS A 175 -24.46 -19.63 -10.57
C LYS A 175 -23.37 -19.60 -9.49
N LEU A 176 -23.51 -18.68 -8.53
CA LEU A 176 -22.56 -18.51 -7.41
C LEU A 176 -23.08 -19.29 -6.20
N TYR A 177 -22.81 -20.60 -6.16
CA TYR A 177 -23.36 -21.55 -5.17
C TYR A 177 -22.66 -21.57 -3.80
N ASP A 178 -21.62 -20.77 -3.59
CA ASP A 178 -20.79 -20.86 -2.38
C ASP A 178 -21.52 -20.32 -1.13
N GLN A 179 -21.61 -21.14 -0.07
CA GLN A 179 -22.22 -20.73 1.20
C GLN A 179 -21.45 -19.58 1.90
N THR A 180 -20.12 -19.50 1.71
CA THR A 180 -19.31 -18.39 2.26
C THR A 180 -19.67 -17.06 1.60
N PHE A 181 -20.06 -17.12 0.33
CA PHE A 181 -20.49 -15.98 -0.47
C PHE A 181 -21.88 -15.47 -0.05
N LEU A 182 -22.80 -16.36 0.30
CA LEU A 182 -24.14 -16.04 0.81
C LEU A 182 -24.10 -15.40 2.21
N LYS A 183 -23.11 -15.77 3.04
CA LYS A 183 -22.92 -15.23 4.41
C LYS A 183 -22.28 -13.83 4.45
N ASN A 184 -21.82 -13.28 3.32
CA ASN A 184 -21.16 -11.98 3.32
C ASN A 184 -22.16 -10.82 3.48
N ASN A 185 -22.36 -10.38 4.73
CA ASN A 185 -23.27 -9.29 5.10
C ASN A 185 -22.96 -7.94 4.43
N LYS A 186 -21.75 -7.75 3.87
CA LYS A 186 -21.36 -6.50 3.19
C LYS A 186 -22.16 -6.22 1.90
N ILE A 187 -22.81 -7.25 1.33
CA ILE A 187 -23.61 -7.13 0.09
C ILE A 187 -25.10 -6.89 0.39
N LYS A 188 -25.50 -6.75 1.66
CA LYS A 188 -26.93 -6.68 2.04
C LYS A 188 -27.73 -5.61 1.30
N TYR A 189 -27.11 -4.46 1.04
CA TYR A 189 -27.73 -3.34 0.31
C TYR A 189 -26.89 -2.96 -0.91
N ARG A 190 -26.71 -3.90 -1.83
CA ARG A 190 -26.17 -3.66 -3.16
C ARG A 190 -27.32 -3.62 -4.17
N SER A 191 -27.33 -2.63 -5.06
CA SER A 191 -28.28 -2.55 -6.17
C SER A 191 -28.08 -3.71 -7.16
N PHE A 192 -29.17 -4.27 -7.69
CA PHE A 192 -29.12 -5.27 -8.76
C PHE A 192 -28.50 -4.69 -10.03
N LYS A 193 -28.87 -3.46 -10.39
CA LYS A 193 -28.31 -2.76 -11.54
C LYS A 193 -26.78 -2.64 -11.45
N GLU A 194 -26.27 -2.21 -10.30
CA GLU A 194 -24.82 -2.12 -10.07
C GLU A 194 -24.16 -3.49 -10.06
N MET A 195 -24.81 -4.49 -9.47
CA MET A 195 -24.29 -5.86 -9.42
C MET A 195 -24.17 -6.46 -10.83
N PHE A 196 -25.19 -6.26 -11.67
CA PHE A 196 -25.21 -6.70 -13.06
C PHE A 196 -24.09 -6.02 -13.87
N LYS A 197 -24.00 -4.69 -13.81
CA LYS A 197 -22.95 -3.92 -14.49
C LYS A 197 -21.55 -4.36 -14.04
N LEU A 198 -21.36 -4.59 -12.74
CA LEU A 198 -20.11 -5.06 -12.18
C LEU A 198 -19.71 -6.43 -12.75
N ILE A 199 -20.62 -7.39 -12.73
CA ILE A 199 -20.34 -8.75 -13.23
C ILE A 199 -20.05 -8.71 -14.73
N TYR A 200 -20.80 -7.90 -15.49
CA TYR A 200 -20.51 -7.68 -16.90
C TYR A 200 -19.08 -7.18 -17.11
N VAL A 201 -18.63 -6.18 -16.34
CA VAL A 201 -17.25 -5.67 -16.41
C VAL A 201 -16.23 -6.74 -16.02
N LEU A 202 -16.44 -7.47 -14.92
CA LEU A 202 -15.52 -8.51 -14.45
C LEU A 202 -15.40 -9.68 -15.45
N LYS A 203 -16.52 -10.14 -16.01
CA LYS A 203 -16.53 -11.26 -16.97
C LYS A 203 -16.06 -10.84 -18.36
N ASN A 204 -16.52 -9.70 -18.89
CA ASN A 204 -16.30 -9.35 -20.30
C ASN A 204 -15.13 -8.40 -20.54
N LYS A 205 -14.78 -7.54 -19.57
CA LYS A 205 -13.60 -6.66 -19.70
C LYS A 205 -12.35 -7.31 -19.12
N PHE A 206 -12.46 -8.02 -18.00
CA PHE A 206 -11.31 -8.68 -17.34
C PHE A 206 -11.19 -10.18 -17.64
N ASN A 207 -12.16 -10.81 -18.31
CA ASN A 207 -12.18 -12.24 -18.58
C ASN A 207 -12.06 -13.11 -17.32
N PHE A 208 -12.60 -12.65 -16.19
CA PHE A 208 -12.63 -13.46 -14.98
C PHE A 208 -13.68 -14.56 -15.09
N ASP A 209 -13.24 -15.80 -14.90
CA ASP A 209 -14.15 -16.93 -14.79
C ASP A 209 -14.88 -16.92 -13.43
N GLU A 210 -15.90 -17.76 -13.31
CA GLU A 210 -16.73 -17.84 -12.11
C GLU A 210 -15.91 -18.29 -10.90
N LYS A 211 -14.98 -19.23 -11.09
CA LYS A 211 -14.10 -19.73 -10.04
C LYS A 211 -13.23 -18.61 -9.46
N PHE A 212 -12.69 -17.73 -10.31
CA PHE A 212 -11.88 -16.60 -9.89
C PHE A 212 -12.69 -15.56 -9.12
N ILE A 213 -13.91 -15.26 -9.58
CA ILE A 213 -14.82 -14.33 -8.90
C ILE A 213 -15.23 -14.89 -7.53
N ILE A 214 -15.53 -16.19 -7.43
CA ILE A 214 -15.86 -16.86 -6.16
C ILE A 214 -14.67 -16.77 -5.20
N LYS A 215 -13.47 -17.17 -5.64
CA LYS A 215 -12.23 -17.08 -4.86
C LYS A 215 -11.92 -15.66 -4.41
N ASN A 216 -12.31 -14.67 -5.19
CA ASN A 216 -12.12 -13.24 -4.92
C ASN A 216 -13.45 -12.52 -4.67
N SER A 217 -14.33 -13.09 -3.84
CA SER A 217 -15.69 -12.56 -3.59
C SER A 217 -15.75 -11.10 -3.11
N TYR A 218 -14.65 -10.57 -2.57
CA TYR A 218 -14.51 -9.14 -2.24
C TYR A 218 -14.68 -8.23 -3.45
N LEU A 219 -14.41 -8.72 -4.67
CA LEU A 219 -14.57 -7.98 -5.92
C LEU A 219 -16.02 -7.56 -6.16
N LEU A 220 -17.01 -8.25 -5.59
CA LEU A 220 -18.42 -7.87 -5.76
C LEU A 220 -18.82 -6.61 -4.98
N ASN A 221 -17.92 -6.08 -4.17
CA ASN A 221 -18.14 -4.85 -3.41
C ASN A 221 -17.47 -3.63 -4.04
N ILE A 222 -16.72 -3.78 -5.14
CA ILE A 222 -15.99 -2.67 -5.77
C ILE A 222 -16.95 -1.67 -6.43
N ASP A 223 -16.53 -0.42 -6.53
CA ASP A 223 -17.27 0.59 -7.30
C ASP A 223 -17.01 0.38 -8.80
N VAL A 224 -18.08 0.14 -9.57
CA VAL A 224 -17.99 -0.12 -11.01
C VAL A 224 -17.43 1.07 -11.75
N ASP A 225 -17.80 2.29 -11.35
CA ASP A 225 -17.37 3.49 -12.06
C ASP A 225 -15.87 3.75 -11.85
N ASN A 226 -15.37 3.47 -10.64
CA ASN A 226 -13.94 3.51 -10.36
C ASN A 226 -13.16 2.46 -11.18
N VAL A 227 -13.71 1.26 -11.34
CA VAL A 227 -13.10 0.20 -12.16
C VAL A 227 -13.08 0.58 -13.64
N GLU A 228 -14.17 1.15 -14.17
CA GLU A 228 -14.21 1.60 -15.57
C GLU A 228 -13.25 2.76 -15.84
N LYS A 229 -13.13 3.70 -14.91
CA LYS A 229 -12.10 4.73 -14.95
C LYS A 229 -10.70 4.11 -14.92
N MET A 230 -10.48 3.10 -14.08
CA MET A 230 -9.21 2.38 -14.01
C MET A 230 -8.82 1.72 -15.33
N ILE A 231 -9.76 1.07 -16.00
CA ILE A 231 -9.52 0.50 -17.33
C ILE A 231 -9.13 1.61 -18.32
N THR A 232 -9.80 2.76 -18.27
CA THR A 232 -9.61 3.86 -19.23
C THR A 232 -8.29 4.58 -19.01
N ASP A 233 -8.02 4.98 -17.77
CA ASP A 233 -6.88 5.82 -17.38
C ASP A 233 -5.55 5.05 -17.42
N PHE A 234 -5.56 3.76 -17.09
CA PHE A 234 -4.35 2.92 -17.09
C PHE A 234 -4.20 2.09 -18.37
N LYS A 235 -5.07 2.28 -19.37
CA LYS A 235 -5.06 1.52 -20.64
C LYS A 235 -3.68 1.46 -21.30
N TYR A 236 -2.94 2.57 -21.26
CA TYR A 236 -1.65 2.73 -21.92
C TYR A 236 -0.44 2.53 -21.00
N ILE A 237 -0.66 2.37 -19.68
CA ILE A 237 0.43 2.21 -18.72
C ILE A 237 0.89 0.76 -18.75
N LYS A 238 2.07 0.52 -19.33
CA LYS A 238 2.75 -0.78 -19.30
C LYS A 238 3.80 -0.82 -18.21
N ILE A 239 3.72 -1.79 -17.29
CA ILE A 239 4.74 -2.01 -16.26
C ILE A 239 5.52 -3.27 -16.64
N LYS A 240 6.76 -3.09 -17.13
CA LYS A 240 7.57 -4.18 -17.73
C LYS A 240 6.80 -4.98 -18.77
N GLU A 241 6.28 -4.28 -19.78
CA GLU A 241 5.54 -4.86 -20.92
C GLU A 241 4.19 -5.51 -20.58
N LYS A 242 3.89 -5.70 -19.29
CA LYS A 242 2.59 -6.17 -18.83
C LYS A 242 1.57 -5.03 -18.80
N THR A 243 0.36 -5.37 -19.22
CA THR A 243 -0.80 -4.49 -19.19
C THR A 243 -1.40 -4.41 -17.78
N LEU A 244 -2.30 -3.46 -17.56
CA LEU A 244 -3.07 -3.39 -16.32
C LEU A 244 -3.80 -4.73 -16.04
N PHE A 245 -4.33 -5.38 -17.06
CA PHE A 245 -5.04 -6.67 -16.92
C PHE A 245 -4.17 -7.74 -16.27
N ASP A 246 -2.92 -7.83 -16.71
CA ASP A 246 -1.97 -8.79 -16.15
C ASP A 246 -1.66 -8.51 -14.67
N LEU A 247 -1.58 -7.23 -14.30
CA LEU A 247 -1.31 -6.83 -12.92
C LEU A 247 -2.52 -7.09 -12.01
N ILE A 248 -3.74 -6.89 -12.51
CA ILE A 248 -4.96 -7.19 -11.76
C ILE A 248 -5.10 -8.70 -11.57
N ASN A 249 -4.76 -9.51 -12.57
CA ASN A 249 -4.73 -10.97 -12.42
C ASN A 249 -3.77 -11.42 -11.30
N ILE A 250 -2.63 -10.74 -11.14
CA ILE A 250 -1.68 -11.00 -10.05
C ILE A 250 -2.20 -10.50 -8.70
N TYR A 251 -2.86 -9.34 -8.68
CA TYR A 251 -3.36 -8.71 -7.44
C TYR A 251 -4.70 -7.98 -7.65
N PRO A 252 -5.84 -8.70 -7.59
CA PRO A 252 -7.15 -8.12 -7.93
C PRO A 252 -7.63 -7.06 -6.93
N ARG A 253 -7.08 -7.09 -5.72
CA ARG A 253 -7.36 -6.10 -4.67
C ARG A 253 -7.03 -4.67 -5.07
N ILE A 254 -6.21 -4.45 -6.10
CA ILE A 254 -5.96 -3.10 -6.61
C ILE A 254 -7.25 -2.40 -7.04
N LEU A 255 -8.27 -3.15 -7.51
CA LEU A 255 -9.59 -2.64 -7.90
C LEU A 255 -10.40 -2.04 -6.72
N LEU A 256 -10.00 -2.31 -5.47
CA LEU A 256 -10.65 -1.74 -4.28
C LEU A 256 -10.18 -0.31 -3.98
N HIS A 257 -9.11 0.16 -4.62
CA HIS A 257 -8.50 1.45 -4.35
C HIS A 257 -9.00 2.51 -5.32
N ASP A 258 -9.13 3.75 -4.82
CA ASP A 258 -9.45 4.91 -5.66
C ASP A 258 -8.33 5.12 -6.68
N ILE A 259 -8.70 5.20 -7.95
CA ILE A 259 -7.77 5.45 -9.05
C ILE A 259 -6.88 6.67 -8.80
N ASN A 260 -7.44 7.75 -8.25
CA ASN A 260 -6.70 8.99 -8.06
C ASN A 260 -5.61 8.81 -7.00
N GLU A 261 -5.88 8.01 -5.95
CA GLU A 261 -4.84 7.69 -4.96
C GLU A 261 -3.69 6.89 -5.59
N VAL A 262 -4.00 5.97 -6.51
CA VAL A 262 -2.97 5.22 -7.23
C VAL A 262 -2.18 6.14 -8.17
N LYS A 263 -2.85 7.05 -8.88
CA LYS A 263 -2.20 8.06 -9.76
C LYS A 263 -1.27 8.96 -8.97
N GLU A 264 -1.75 9.54 -7.87
CA GLU A 264 -0.95 10.38 -6.98
C GLU A 264 0.29 9.65 -6.46
N LEU A 265 0.18 8.36 -6.16
CA LEU A 265 1.31 7.55 -5.71
C LEU A 265 2.32 7.28 -6.82
N ILE A 266 1.86 7.06 -8.06
CA ILE A 266 2.74 6.91 -9.23
C ILE A 266 3.45 8.23 -9.56
N GLU A 267 2.76 9.37 -9.45
CA GLU A 267 3.38 10.68 -9.54
C GLU A 267 4.41 10.89 -8.44
N LEU A 268 4.09 10.48 -7.20
CA LEU A 268 5.04 10.51 -6.10
C LEU A 268 6.30 9.70 -6.43
N TYR A 269 6.18 8.52 -7.03
CA TYR A 269 7.34 7.73 -7.46
C TYR A 269 8.22 8.52 -8.42
N LYS A 270 7.64 9.24 -9.39
CA LYS A 270 8.41 10.13 -10.27
C LYS A 270 9.14 11.22 -9.50
N THR A 271 8.47 11.88 -8.55
CA THR A 271 9.10 12.97 -7.75
C THR A 271 10.25 12.48 -6.87
N LEU A 272 10.19 11.22 -6.40
CA LEU A 272 11.25 10.58 -5.59
C LEU A 272 12.28 9.84 -6.45
N ASP A 273 12.18 9.95 -7.78
CA ASP A 273 13.02 9.25 -8.75
C ASP A 273 13.05 7.73 -8.49
N ILE A 274 11.87 7.16 -8.22
CA ILE A 274 11.64 5.72 -8.12
C ILE A 274 11.10 5.25 -9.48
N PRO A 275 11.83 4.38 -10.20
CA PRO A 275 11.36 3.82 -11.45
C PRO A 275 10.00 3.11 -11.25
N TYR A 276 8.96 3.56 -11.95
CA TYR A 276 7.61 3.00 -11.80
C TYR A 276 7.57 1.50 -12.16
N GLN A 277 8.53 1.02 -12.97
CA GLN A 277 8.72 -0.39 -13.30
C GLN A 277 8.99 -1.25 -12.06
N PHE A 278 9.43 -0.66 -10.95
CA PHE A 278 9.62 -1.38 -9.69
C PHE A 278 8.29 -1.87 -9.10
N SER A 279 7.17 -1.24 -9.46
CA SER A 279 5.83 -1.68 -9.07
C SER A 279 5.54 -3.11 -9.51
N TYR A 280 6.22 -3.62 -10.55
CA TYR A 280 6.15 -5.02 -10.94
C TYR A 280 6.55 -5.97 -9.80
N PHE A 281 7.59 -5.62 -9.04
CA PHE A 281 8.05 -6.44 -7.92
C PHE A 281 7.11 -6.37 -6.72
N CYS A 282 6.29 -5.32 -6.61
CA CYS A 282 5.33 -5.18 -5.53
C CYS A 282 4.10 -4.37 -5.96
N VAL A 283 3.19 -5.00 -6.71
CA VAL A 283 1.92 -4.37 -7.12
C VAL A 283 1.11 -3.95 -5.89
N LYS A 284 1.24 -4.72 -4.80
CA LYS A 284 0.62 -4.43 -3.50
C LYS A 284 1.03 -3.06 -2.95
N CYS A 285 2.21 -2.55 -3.26
CA CYS A 285 2.65 -1.23 -2.78
C CYS A 285 1.77 -0.09 -3.34
N LEU A 286 1.10 -0.30 -4.48
CA LEU A 286 0.13 0.66 -5.03
C LEU A 286 -1.12 0.85 -4.17
N SER A 287 -1.35 -0.01 -3.17
CA SER A 287 -2.44 0.14 -2.18
C SER A 287 -2.08 1.04 -0.99
N VAL A 288 -0.83 1.50 -0.88
CA VAL A 288 -0.35 2.29 0.26
C VAL A 288 -0.74 3.75 0.07
N LYS A 289 -1.42 4.32 1.08
CA LYS A 289 -1.77 5.76 1.05
C LYS A 289 -0.51 6.63 0.93
N LYS A 290 -0.56 7.67 0.09
CA LYS A 290 0.51 8.65 -0.16
C LYS A 290 1.21 9.14 1.12
N LYS A 291 0.44 9.59 2.12
CA LYS A 291 0.99 10.06 3.41
C LYS A 291 1.84 8.98 4.10
N LYS A 292 1.31 7.77 4.23
CA LYS A 292 2.03 6.64 4.85
C LYS A 292 3.25 6.22 4.04
N PHE A 293 3.17 6.30 2.71
CA PHE A 293 4.31 6.02 1.85
C PHE A 293 5.45 7.01 2.14
N LEU A 294 5.16 8.30 2.19
CA LEU A 294 6.15 9.35 2.49
C LEU A 294 6.77 9.20 3.87
N GLU A 295 5.97 8.95 4.90
CA GLU A 295 6.46 8.69 6.26
C GLU A 295 7.48 7.54 6.27
N ARG A 296 7.16 6.43 5.61
CA ARG A 296 8.04 5.25 5.53
C ARG A 296 9.28 5.50 4.66
N TYR A 297 9.13 6.24 3.57
CA TYR A 297 10.23 6.61 2.69
C TYR A 297 11.25 7.47 3.45
N ASN A 298 10.79 8.50 4.16
CA ASN A 298 11.65 9.39 4.95
C ASN A 298 12.33 8.64 6.09
N ASP A 299 11.62 7.75 6.79
CA ASP A 299 12.23 6.90 7.84
C ASP A 299 13.35 6.03 7.26
N PHE A 300 13.14 5.41 6.09
CA PHE A 300 14.18 4.62 5.43
C PHE A 300 15.34 5.46 4.92
N GLN A 301 15.07 6.67 4.43
CA GLN A 301 16.11 7.60 3.99
C GLN A 301 17.00 8.08 5.14
N ASN A 302 16.42 8.28 6.32
CA ASN A 302 17.14 8.73 7.51
C ASN A 302 17.86 7.58 8.24
N ASN A 303 17.58 6.32 7.89
CA ASN A 303 18.22 5.16 8.48
C ASN A 303 19.39 4.67 7.60
N VAL A 304 20.62 4.72 8.13
CA VAL A 304 21.85 4.39 7.37
C VAL A 304 21.80 2.99 6.75
N GLU A 305 21.26 2.00 7.46
CA GLU A 305 21.25 0.61 7.01
C GLU A 305 20.20 0.34 5.92
N LEU A 306 19.09 1.09 5.92
CA LEU A 306 18.01 0.96 4.95
C LEU A 306 18.14 1.91 3.75
N ALA A 307 18.76 3.09 3.93
CA ALA A 307 18.94 4.11 2.90
C ALA A 307 19.70 3.60 1.67
N ILE A 308 20.54 2.59 1.87
CA ILE A 308 21.29 1.89 0.82
C ILE A 308 20.34 1.37 -0.27
N TRP A 309 19.17 0.89 0.13
CA TRP A 309 18.23 0.16 -0.72
C TRP A 309 17.20 1.05 -1.42
N LEU A 310 17.23 2.38 -1.24
CA LEU A 310 16.22 3.31 -1.79
C LEU A 310 16.01 3.17 -3.31
N LYS A 311 17.07 2.85 -4.06
CA LYS A 311 17.05 2.68 -5.52
C LYS A 311 16.99 1.21 -5.96
N HIS A 312 16.86 0.28 -5.02
CA HIS A 312 16.84 -1.14 -5.34
C HIS A 312 15.47 -1.54 -5.93
N PRO A 313 15.39 -2.45 -6.92
CA PRO A 313 14.10 -2.83 -7.53
C PRO A 313 13.05 -3.40 -6.57
N ARG A 314 13.50 -3.97 -5.45
CA ARG A 314 12.64 -4.47 -4.36
C ARG A 314 12.36 -3.47 -3.24
N PHE A 315 12.78 -2.20 -3.39
CA PHE A 315 12.52 -1.15 -2.40
C PHE A 315 11.03 -1.02 -2.05
N LEU A 316 10.16 -1.09 -3.06
CA LEU A 316 8.71 -1.03 -2.84
C LEU A 316 8.20 -2.18 -1.95
N GLN A 317 8.85 -3.35 -1.95
CA GLN A 317 8.53 -4.43 -1.03
C GLN A 317 8.92 -4.06 0.40
N LEU A 318 10.07 -3.40 0.62
CA LEU A 318 10.46 -2.93 1.95
C LEU A 318 9.45 -1.91 2.49
N ILE A 319 9.00 -0.97 1.65
CA ILE A 319 7.98 0.03 2.05
C ILE A 319 6.65 -0.65 2.38
N TYR A 320 6.22 -1.64 1.58
CA TYR A 320 4.98 -2.36 1.84
C TYR A 320 5.06 -3.14 3.17
N TYR A 321 6.16 -3.87 3.38
CA TYR A 321 6.44 -4.67 4.59
C TYR A 321 7.17 -3.88 5.69
N TYR A 322 6.96 -2.56 5.76
CA TYR A 322 7.68 -1.64 6.66
C TYR A 322 7.81 -2.14 8.10
N LYS A 323 6.72 -2.63 8.70
CA LYS A 323 6.72 -3.08 10.09
C LYS A 323 7.63 -4.28 10.31
N LEU A 324 7.55 -5.28 9.43
CA LEU A 324 8.41 -6.46 9.46
C LEU A 324 9.87 -6.05 9.32
N VAL A 325 10.18 -5.18 8.34
CA VAL A 325 11.53 -4.68 8.10
C VAL A 325 12.09 -3.97 9.32
N LYS A 326 11.31 -3.09 9.98
CA LYS A 326 11.75 -2.38 11.19
C LYS A 326 11.96 -3.31 12.38
N LYS A 327 11.07 -4.28 12.61
CA LYS A 327 11.25 -5.30 13.67
C LYS A 327 12.53 -6.10 13.45
N ARG A 328 12.76 -6.58 12.22
CA ARG A 328 13.99 -7.31 11.87
C ARG A 328 15.24 -6.45 11.97
N LEU A 329 15.18 -5.21 11.52
CA LEU A 329 16.28 -4.25 11.66
C LEU A 329 16.66 -4.07 13.13
N TYR A 330 15.68 -3.82 14.01
CA TYR A 330 15.91 -3.66 15.44
C TYR A 330 16.55 -4.92 16.04
N TYR A 331 16.04 -6.09 15.67
CA TYR A 331 16.54 -7.37 16.16
C TYR A 331 17.98 -7.65 15.72
N MET A 332 18.31 -7.40 14.46
CA MET A 332 19.69 -7.56 13.96
C MET A 332 20.66 -6.55 14.57
N LYS A 333 20.20 -5.35 14.96
CA LYS A 333 21.01 -4.40 15.72
C LYS A 333 21.30 -4.91 17.12
N TYR A 334 20.30 -5.46 17.80
CA TYR A 334 20.45 -6.02 19.14
C TYR A 334 21.44 -7.18 19.17
N LEU A 335 21.41 -8.05 18.16
CA LEU A 335 22.33 -9.19 18.03
C LEU A 335 23.64 -8.87 17.29
N ASN A 336 23.88 -7.60 16.97
CA ASN A 336 25.07 -7.13 16.26
C ASN A 336 25.41 -7.88 14.94
N CYS A 337 24.40 -8.39 14.24
CA CYS A 337 24.56 -9.13 12.99
C CYS A 337 24.12 -8.34 11.74
N ILE A 338 23.84 -7.05 11.92
CA ILE A 338 23.30 -6.17 10.88
C ILE A 338 24.24 -5.95 9.69
N ASP A 339 25.54 -6.05 9.91
CA ASP A 339 26.56 -5.81 8.88
C ASP A 339 26.43 -6.79 7.70
N HIS A 340 25.94 -8.01 7.95
CA HIS A 340 25.73 -9.02 6.92
C HIS A 340 24.30 -9.01 6.35
N ALA A 341 23.44 -8.14 6.86
CA ALA A 341 22.06 -8.04 6.41
C ALA A 341 22.00 -7.47 4.98
N ASN A 342 21.23 -8.14 4.14
CA ASN A 342 20.93 -7.66 2.79
C ASN A 342 19.41 -7.61 2.58
N ILE A 343 18.98 -7.02 1.47
CA ILE A 343 17.56 -6.86 1.17
C ILE A 343 16.76 -8.18 1.17
N GLN A 344 17.40 -9.32 0.88
CA GLN A 344 16.74 -10.63 0.97
C GLN A 344 16.41 -10.99 2.42
N ILE A 345 17.32 -10.74 3.37
CA ILE A 345 17.11 -11.05 4.81
C ILE A 345 15.97 -10.22 5.39
N TYR A 346 15.88 -8.93 5.04
CA TYR A 346 14.75 -8.09 5.47
C TYR A 346 13.39 -8.59 4.96
N LEU A 347 13.36 -9.32 3.83
CA LEU A 347 12.15 -9.74 3.11
C LEU A 347 11.94 -11.27 3.09
N SER A 348 12.80 -12.04 3.76
CA SER A 348 12.76 -13.50 3.73
C SER A 348 11.61 -14.08 4.54
N SER A 349 11.35 -15.38 4.40
CA SER A 349 10.49 -16.09 5.35
C SER A 349 11.07 -16.06 6.77
N LYS A 350 10.21 -16.35 7.75
CA LYS A 350 10.59 -16.52 9.16
C LYS A 350 11.76 -17.48 9.31
N GLU A 351 11.63 -18.67 8.72
CA GLU A 351 12.65 -19.73 8.76
C GLU A 351 14.01 -19.27 8.25
N ILE A 352 14.05 -18.60 7.09
CA ILE A 352 15.30 -18.10 6.51
C ILE A 352 15.89 -16.98 7.36
N PHE A 353 15.05 -16.12 7.95
CA PHE A 353 15.51 -15.07 8.83
C PHE A 353 16.12 -15.64 10.11
N LEU A 354 15.48 -16.66 10.72
CA LEU A 354 15.97 -17.34 11.92
C LEU A 354 17.33 -17.99 11.68
N ARG A 355 17.45 -18.77 10.60
CA ARG A 355 18.74 -19.39 10.23
C ARG A 355 19.85 -18.37 9.99
N PHE A 356 19.50 -17.16 9.53
CA PHE A 356 20.47 -16.06 9.42
C PHE A 356 20.92 -15.54 10.78
N ILE A 357 20.00 -15.40 11.73
CA ILE A 357 20.33 -14.99 13.10
C ILE A 357 21.15 -16.06 13.80
N GLU A 358 20.83 -17.33 13.58
CA GLU A 358 21.54 -18.49 14.16
C GLU A 358 22.93 -18.72 13.55
N GLY A 359 23.29 -17.95 12.51
CA GLY A 359 24.58 -18.08 11.83
C GLY A 359 24.66 -19.24 10.84
N GLU A 360 23.59 -20.02 10.67
CA GLU A 360 23.51 -21.13 9.72
C GLU A 360 23.32 -20.68 8.26
N TYR A 361 22.88 -19.45 8.05
CA TYR A 361 22.66 -18.90 6.71
C TYR A 361 23.92 -18.19 6.21
N ASP A 362 24.39 -18.60 5.03
CA ASP A 362 25.64 -18.11 4.44
C ASP A 362 25.68 -16.56 4.38
N LEU A 363 26.56 -15.97 5.19
CA LEU A 363 26.76 -14.52 5.35
C LEU A 363 27.43 -13.87 4.13
N LYS A 364 27.75 -14.66 3.09
CA LYS A 364 28.45 -14.20 1.90
C LYS A 364 27.64 -13.16 1.11
N SER A 365 28.25 -12.01 0.91
CA SER A 365 27.87 -10.97 -0.04
C SER A 365 27.69 -11.56 -1.44
N LYS A 366 26.47 -11.47 -1.96
CA LYS A 366 26.15 -11.93 -3.32
C LYS A 366 26.61 -10.91 -4.36
N LYS A 367 27.21 -11.39 -5.46
CA LYS A 367 27.66 -10.59 -6.62
C LYS A 367 26.65 -9.53 -7.07
N LYS A 368 25.36 -9.89 -7.11
CA LYS A 368 24.26 -8.99 -7.53
C LYS A 368 24.09 -7.76 -6.63
N HIS A 369 24.38 -7.87 -5.32
CA HIS A 369 24.24 -6.76 -4.38
C HIS A 369 25.42 -5.80 -4.48
N LEU A 370 26.64 -6.32 -4.64
CA LEU A 370 27.82 -5.49 -4.95
C LEU A 370 27.66 -4.77 -6.28
N LEU A 371 27.20 -5.47 -7.33
CA LEU A 371 26.95 -4.86 -8.62
C LEU A 371 25.92 -3.72 -8.52
N PHE A 372 24.89 -3.88 -7.69
CA PHE A 372 23.93 -2.82 -7.42
C PHE A 372 24.61 -1.60 -6.76
N ILE A 373 25.47 -1.81 -5.76
CA ILE A 373 26.20 -0.73 -5.08
C ILE A 373 27.14 -0.01 -6.05
N PHE A 374 27.94 -0.73 -6.84
CA PHE A 374 28.86 -0.09 -7.80
C PHE A 374 28.12 0.70 -8.86
N ARG A 375 27.02 0.16 -9.40
CA ARG A 375 26.19 0.91 -10.35
C ARG A 375 25.59 2.17 -9.75
N LYS A 376 25.25 2.14 -8.45
CA LYS A 376 24.71 3.28 -7.72
C LYS A 376 25.80 4.33 -7.43
N GLU A 377 26.97 3.90 -6.98
CA GLU A 377 28.01 4.80 -6.47
C GLU A 377 29.00 5.30 -7.53
N PHE A 378 29.26 4.49 -8.57
CA PHE A 378 30.25 4.78 -9.62
C PHE A 378 29.65 4.92 -11.02
N GLY A 379 28.46 4.36 -11.27
CA GLY A 379 27.79 4.44 -12.58
C GLY A 379 27.66 3.09 -13.30
N LYS A 380 26.88 3.05 -14.39
CA LYS A 380 26.44 1.78 -15.02
C LYS A 380 27.53 1.03 -15.81
N ASP A 381 28.55 1.74 -16.29
CA ASP A 381 29.51 1.22 -17.27
C ASP A 381 30.79 0.64 -16.63
N ILE A 382 30.91 0.76 -15.30
CA ILE A 382 32.10 0.38 -14.56
C ILE A 382 31.96 -1.07 -14.04
N ASN A 383 32.66 -2.03 -14.69
CA ASN A 383 32.68 -3.43 -14.29
C ASN A 383 33.85 -3.77 -13.36
N LEU A 384 33.75 -3.33 -12.10
CA LEU A 384 34.79 -3.58 -11.08
C LEU A 384 34.70 -4.94 -10.39
N ILE A 385 33.68 -5.73 -10.72
CA ILE A 385 33.43 -7.00 -10.03
C ILE A 385 34.57 -7.99 -10.27
N SER A 386 35.07 -8.10 -11.50
CA SER A 386 36.19 -9.00 -11.81
C SER A 386 37.47 -8.61 -11.07
N VAL A 387 37.68 -7.32 -10.82
CA VAL A 387 38.82 -6.81 -10.07
C VAL A 387 38.68 -7.16 -8.59
N ILE A 388 37.55 -6.80 -7.96
CA ILE A 388 37.30 -7.10 -6.54
C ILE A 388 37.33 -8.60 -6.24
N GLN A 389 36.93 -9.42 -7.20
CA GLN A 389 36.93 -10.87 -7.05
C GLN A 389 38.32 -11.48 -6.83
N LYS A 390 39.40 -10.73 -7.12
CA LYS A 390 40.77 -11.14 -6.85
C LYS A 390 41.09 -11.18 -5.36
N HIS A 391 40.40 -10.41 -4.53
CA HIS A 391 40.61 -10.43 -3.08
C HIS A 391 39.97 -11.67 -2.45
N PRO A 392 40.70 -12.53 -1.71
CA PRO A 392 40.20 -13.84 -1.27
C PRO A 392 38.91 -13.76 -0.45
N TYR A 393 38.78 -12.72 0.38
CA TYR A 393 37.65 -12.55 1.29
C TYR A 393 36.57 -11.56 0.81
N TRP A 394 36.53 -11.17 -0.46
CA TRP A 394 35.58 -10.15 -0.96
C TRP A 394 34.11 -10.48 -0.65
N LYS A 395 33.77 -11.79 -0.57
CA LYS A 395 32.42 -12.26 -0.24
C LYS A 395 32.05 -12.08 1.23
N TYR A 396 33.02 -12.03 2.13
CA TYR A 396 32.76 -12.01 3.56
C TYR A 396 32.66 -10.60 4.13
N VAL A 397 33.12 -9.60 3.36
CA VAL A 397 32.99 -8.20 3.73
C VAL A 397 31.52 -7.76 3.68
N SER A 398 31.09 -7.11 4.76
CA SER A 398 29.78 -6.48 4.89
C SER A 398 29.55 -5.42 3.82
N LEU A 399 28.34 -5.42 3.27
CA LEU A 399 27.92 -4.37 2.31
C LEU A 399 27.90 -2.99 2.97
N LEU A 400 27.62 -2.92 4.28
CA LEU A 400 27.61 -1.67 5.03
C LEU A 400 29.02 -1.09 5.17
N ILE A 401 30.02 -1.93 5.41
CA ILE A 401 31.44 -1.53 5.43
C ILE A 401 31.82 -0.94 4.07
N ILE A 402 31.55 -1.69 2.99
CA ILE A 402 31.88 -1.26 1.62
C ILE A 402 31.30 0.13 1.32
N ILE A 403 30.04 0.36 1.66
CA ILE A 403 29.38 1.64 1.39
C ILE A 403 29.96 2.77 2.26
N LYS A 404 30.20 2.52 3.55
CA LYS A 404 30.81 3.52 4.44
C LYS A 404 32.20 3.91 3.93
N SER A 405 32.98 2.95 3.45
CA SER A 405 34.31 3.18 2.89
C SER A 405 34.22 3.96 1.57
N ILE A 406 33.33 3.60 0.65
CA ILE A 406 33.09 4.37 -0.59
C ILE A 406 32.68 5.83 -0.28
N GLN A 407 31.72 6.02 0.62
CA GLN A 407 31.23 7.35 1.00
C GLN A 407 32.30 8.22 1.65
N TYR A 408 33.19 7.61 2.43
CA TYR A 408 34.34 8.30 3.00
C TYR A 408 35.35 8.69 1.90
N LEU A 409 35.73 7.75 1.03
CA LEU A 409 36.72 7.99 -0.02
C LEU A 409 36.25 9.05 -1.03
N LYS A 410 34.97 9.03 -1.43
CA LYS A 410 34.40 10.03 -2.35
C LYS A 410 34.42 11.47 -1.83
N LYS A 411 34.72 11.70 -0.54
CA LYS A 411 34.91 13.05 0.00
C LYS A 411 36.28 13.63 -0.31
N HIS A 412 37.26 12.76 -0.61
CA HIS A 412 38.67 13.14 -0.69
C HIS A 412 39.33 12.71 -2.00
N TYR A 413 38.75 11.76 -2.73
CA TYR A 413 39.32 11.16 -3.94
C TYR A 413 38.33 11.17 -5.09
N SER A 414 38.84 11.21 -6.33
CA SER A 414 38.03 11.07 -7.53
C SER A 414 37.47 9.65 -7.65
N ILE A 415 36.42 9.47 -8.47
CA ILE A 415 35.86 8.13 -8.70
C ILE A 415 36.89 7.25 -9.40
N GLU A 416 37.66 7.82 -10.32
CA GLU A 416 38.70 7.17 -11.10
C GLU A 416 39.79 6.60 -10.19
N ASP A 417 40.29 7.39 -9.23
CA ASP A 417 41.34 6.96 -8.28
C ASP A 417 40.85 5.81 -7.40
N ILE A 418 39.60 5.88 -6.94
CA ILE A 418 38.95 4.82 -6.15
C ILE A 418 38.79 3.55 -7.00
N CYS A 419 38.37 3.67 -8.27
CA CYS A 419 38.21 2.53 -9.17
C CYS A 419 39.54 1.83 -9.45
N GLN A 420 40.64 2.58 -9.61
CA GLN A 420 41.98 2.01 -9.78
C GLN A 420 42.44 1.23 -8.54
N ASN A 421 42.05 1.70 -7.35
CA ASN A 421 42.42 1.11 -6.06
C ASN A 421 41.24 0.40 -5.37
N ILE A 422 40.35 -0.24 -6.15
CA ILE A 422 39.02 -0.63 -5.68
C ILE A 422 39.00 -1.56 -4.45
N HIS A 423 40.04 -2.36 -4.22
CA HIS A 423 40.15 -3.22 -3.04
C HIS A 423 40.11 -2.44 -1.73
N ILE A 424 40.46 -1.15 -1.73
CA ILE A 424 40.48 -0.32 -0.52
C ILE A 424 39.09 -0.22 0.14
N ILE A 425 38.02 -0.36 -0.64
CA ILE A 425 36.65 -0.30 -0.11
C ILE A 425 36.31 -1.50 0.79
N LEU A 426 37.09 -2.57 0.74
CA LEU A 426 36.89 -3.77 1.54
C LEU A 426 37.33 -3.58 3.00
N TYR A 427 38.13 -2.53 3.27
CA TYR A 427 38.69 -2.27 4.59
C TYR A 427 37.76 -1.38 5.42
N PRO A 428 37.76 -1.52 6.75
CA PRO A 428 37.03 -0.62 7.64
C PRO A 428 37.51 0.82 7.49
N ARG A 429 36.57 1.77 7.41
CA ARG A 429 36.85 3.21 7.31
C ARG A 429 37.89 3.68 8.33
N SER A 430 37.81 3.23 9.58
CA SER A 430 38.74 3.64 10.64
C SER A 430 40.19 3.28 10.33
N LYS A 431 40.44 2.08 9.77
CA LYS A 431 41.77 1.65 9.34
C LYS A 431 42.27 2.49 8.17
N ILE A 432 41.42 2.71 7.16
CA ILE A 432 41.76 3.53 5.99
C ILE A 432 42.16 4.95 6.43
N ASP A 433 41.34 5.59 7.25
CA ASP A 433 41.55 6.95 7.73
C ASP A 433 42.83 7.07 8.56
N TYR A 434 43.06 6.13 9.49
CA TYR A 434 44.28 6.08 10.29
C TYR A 434 45.55 5.94 9.42
N THR A 435 45.55 4.97 8.50
CA THR A 435 46.70 4.71 7.63
C THR A 435 46.97 5.88 6.69
N LEU A 436 45.94 6.48 6.10
CA LEU A 436 46.09 7.68 5.27
C LEU A 436 46.68 8.84 6.05
N ASN A 437 46.22 9.10 7.28
CA ASN A 437 46.76 10.16 8.12
C ASN A 437 48.24 9.95 8.46
N LEU A 438 48.68 8.70 8.66
CA LEU A 438 50.10 8.40 8.85
C LEU A 438 50.91 8.64 7.57
N LEU A 439 50.39 8.21 6.42
CA LEU A 439 51.03 8.42 5.12
C LEU A 439 51.18 9.91 4.78
N TYR A 440 50.13 10.70 5.02
CA TYR A 440 50.19 12.15 4.81
C TYR A 440 51.21 12.83 5.71
N LYS A 441 51.35 12.40 6.97
CA LYS A 441 52.41 12.92 7.85
C LYS A 441 53.79 12.56 7.35
N LYS A 442 53.99 11.29 6.98
CA LYS A 442 55.30 10.75 6.58
C LYS A 442 55.80 11.32 5.24
N TYR A 443 54.91 11.50 4.28
CA TYR A 443 55.24 11.89 2.91
C TYR A 443 54.67 13.26 2.53
N SER A 444 54.50 14.15 3.52
CA SER A 444 53.94 15.50 3.31
C SER A 444 54.77 16.38 2.36
N GLN A 445 56.03 16.03 2.15
CA GLN A 445 56.99 16.77 1.32
C GLN A 445 57.20 16.15 -0.08
N GLU A 446 56.60 14.99 -0.36
CA GLU A 446 56.76 14.27 -1.62
C GLU A 446 55.56 14.52 -2.56
N GLU A 447 55.81 14.70 -3.86
CA GLU A 447 54.77 14.93 -4.88
C GLU A 447 54.04 13.62 -5.26
N TYR A 448 53.31 13.04 -4.32
CA TYR A 448 52.41 11.91 -4.62
C TYR A 448 51.04 12.40 -5.08
N ASN A 449 50.52 11.81 -6.16
CA ASN A 449 49.15 12.01 -6.57
C ASN A 449 48.17 11.16 -5.71
N SER A 450 46.88 11.46 -5.83
CA SER A 450 45.81 10.79 -5.09
C SER A 450 45.77 9.27 -5.26
N THR A 451 46.03 8.76 -6.48
CA THR A 451 46.15 7.32 -6.76
C THR A 451 47.31 6.68 -6.01
N HIS A 452 48.48 7.34 -5.97
CA HIS A 452 49.65 6.86 -5.25
C HIS A 452 49.34 6.72 -3.76
N TYR A 453 48.72 7.72 -3.12
CA TYR A 453 48.33 7.62 -1.71
C TYR A 453 47.37 6.46 -1.43
N LEU A 454 46.37 6.23 -2.28
CA LEU A 454 45.44 5.09 -2.12
C LEU A 454 46.16 3.74 -2.28
N SER A 455 47.08 3.64 -3.25
CA SER A 455 47.87 2.42 -3.47
C SER A 455 48.82 2.14 -2.30
N LEU A 456 49.49 3.17 -1.76
CA LEU A 456 50.35 3.08 -0.58
C LEU A 456 49.53 2.73 0.67
N CYS A 457 48.32 3.27 0.80
CA CYS A 457 47.41 2.92 1.88
C CYS A 457 47.06 1.44 1.85
N LEU A 458 46.73 0.90 0.67
CA LEU A 458 46.47 -0.53 0.49
C LEU A 458 47.69 -1.37 0.86
N TYR A 459 48.88 -0.95 0.40
CA TYR A 459 50.14 -1.62 0.72
C TYR A 459 50.37 -1.67 2.24
N GLU A 460 50.28 -0.54 2.95
CA GLU A 460 50.50 -0.49 4.40
C GLU A 460 49.44 -1.27 5.19
N LEU A 461 48.19 -1.32 4.71
CA LEU A 461 47.13 -2.12 5.32
C LEU A 461 47.39 -3.63 5.24
N GLU A 462 48.03 -4.11 4.17
CA GLU A 462 48.26 -5.54 3.92
C GLU A 462 49.68 -6.01 4.25
N LYS A 463 50.65 -5.10 4.34
CA LYS A 463 52.06 -5.43 4.59
C LYS A 463 52.26 -6.32 5.82
N ASN A 464 51.54 -6.02 6.90
CA ASN A 464 51.62 -6.79 8.16
C ASN A 464 50.91 -8.14 8.10
N TYR A 465 50.12 -8.38 7.05
CA TYR A 465 49.36 -9.61 6.81
C TYR A 465 49.91 -10.40 5.61
N TYR A 466 51.10 -10.05 5.11
CA TYR A 466 51.75 -10.71 3.98
C TYR A 466 50.85 -10.77 2.72
N PHE A 467 49.97 -9.79 2.53
CA PHE A 467 49.01 -9.74 1.43
C PHE A 467 48.06 -10.95 1.36
N SER A 468 47.79 -11.60 2.50
CA SER A 468 46.78 -12.67 2.60
C SER A 468 45.35 -12.17 2.42
N GLY A 469 45.12 -10.85 2.53
CA GLY A 469 43.80 -10.24 2.55
C GLY A 469 43.16 -10.23 3.95
N ASP A 470 43.87 -10.64 5.00
CA ASP A 470 43.37 -10.62 6.38
C ASP A 470 43.32 -9.21 6.99
N GLY A 471 43.91 -8.21 6.33
CA GLY A 471 43.89 -6.82 6.80
C GLY A 471 42.48 -6.21 6.88
N ILE A 472 41.50 -6.81 6.19
CA ILE A 472 40.09 -6.39 6.20
C ILE A 472 39.41 -6.61 7.56
N TRP A 473 39.90 -7.53 8.40
CA TRP A 473 39.23 -7.89 9.64
C TRP A 473 39.47 -6.82 10.71
N PRO A 474 38.45 -6.43 11.49
CA PRO A 474 38.68 -5.56 12.64
C PRO A 474 39.62 -6.25 13.64
N ASN A 475 40.51 -5.49 14.27
CA ASN A 475 41.50 -6.03 15.21
C ASN A 475 40.85 -6.57 16.51
N GLU A 476 39.56 -6.31 16.71
CA GLU A 476 38.74 -6.85 17.80
C GLU A 476 37.72 -7.83 17.21
N VAL A 477 38.06 -9.12 17.23
CA VAL A 477 37.05 -10.17 17.07
C VAL A 477 36.34 -10.26 18.42
N SER A 478 35.19 -9.60 18.58
CA SER A 478 34.25 -9.99 19.62
C SER A 478 33.78 -11.40 19.27
N VAL A 479 34.42 -12.40 19.84
CA VAL A 479 33.99 -13.80 19.77
C VAL A 479 32.63 -13.86 20.45
N PHE A 480 31.56 -13.77 19.66
CA PHE A 480 30.23 -14.10 20.13
C PHE A 480 30.19 -15.62 20.37
N LYS A 481 30.49 -16.04 21.59
CA LYS A 481 29.77 -17.17 22.18
C LYS A 481 28.38 -16.65 22.52
N SER A 482 27.40 -16.96 21.69
CA SER A 482 25.98 -16.73 21.98
C SER A 482 25.57 -17.61 23.16
N SER A 483 25.70 -17.11 24.39
CA SER A 483 25.04 -17.68 25.58
C SER A 483 23.53 -17.47 25.56
N ILE A 484 22.95 -16.96 24.47
CA ILE A 484 21.52 -16.70 24.32
C ILE A 484 20.74 -17.97 23.94
N PHE A 485 21.41 -19.04 23.49
CA PHE A 485 20.75 -20.29 23.11
C PHE A 485 20.35 -21.20 24.29
N GLU A 486 20.71 -20.86 25.52
CA GLU A 486 20.32 -21.67 26.69
C GLU A 486 18.88 -21.37 27.17
N ASP A 487 18.30 -20.20 26.84
CA ASP A 487 16.92 -19.85 27.21
C ASP A 487 15.93 -20.03 26.04
N SER A 488 15.81 -21.28 25.57
CA SER A 488 14.95 -21.69 24.45
C SER A 488 13.44 -21.45 24.65
N PHE A 489 12.98 -21.18 25.88
CA PHE A 489 11.55 -21.09 26.20
C PHE A 489 10.91 -19.72 25.89
N ASN A 490 11.69 -18.63 25.89
CA ASN A 490 11.18 -17.27 25.62
C ASN A 490 11.31 -16.83 24.15
N PHE A 491 12.12 -17.54 23.35
CA PHE A 491 12.39 -17.20 21.96
C PHE A 491 11.19 -17.46 21.04
N ASN A 492 10.47 -18.58 21.25
CA ASN A 492 9.35 -18.98 20.40
C ASN A 492 8.12 -18.07 20.58
N ASN A 493 7.81 -17.67 21.82
CA ASN A 493 6.68 -16.78 22.15
C ASN A 493 6.90 -15.34 21.63
N PHE A 494 8.14 -14.84 21.65
CA PHE A 494 8.46 -13.50 21.14
C PHE A 494 8.39 -13.43 19.61
N ILE A 495 8.71 -14.51 18.91
CA ILE A 495 8.72 -14.52 17.44
C ILE A 495 7.31 -14.70 16.86
N GLU A 496 6.39 -15.39 17.54
CA GLU A 496 4.96 -15.31 17.21
C GLU A 496 4.45 -13.85 17.28
N TYR A 497 4.93 -13.06 18.25
CA TYR A 497 4.59 -11.64 18.37
C TYR A 497 5.23 -10.74 17.28
N ILE A 498 6.39 -11.13 16.74
CA ILE A 498 7.06 -10.39 15.65
C ILE A 498 6.31 -10.55 14.32
N ASP A 499 5.86 -11.77 14.00
CA ASP A 499 5.23 -12.08 12.71
C ASP A 499 3.74 -11.75 12.64
N ASN A 500 3.08 -11.58 13.78
CA ASN A 500 1.73 -11.03 13.79
C ASN A 500 1.76 -9.59 13.27
N ASN A 501 1.22 -9.42 12.05
CA ASN A 501 1.06 -8.17 11.31
C ASN A 501 0.09 -7.17 11.99
N ASP A 502 -0.12 -7.31 13.30
CA ASP A 502 -1.07 -6.52 14.04
C ASP A 502 -0.59 -5.09 14.17
N ASN A 503 -1.48 -4.20 13.76
CA ASN A 503 -1.13 -2.82 13.52
C ASN A 503 -0.95 -1.98 14.81
N LYS A 504 -0.93 -2.59 15.99
CA LYS A 504 -0.77 -1.90 17.28
C LYS A 504 0.70 -1.89 17.69
N ILE A 505 1.30 -0.70 17.71
CA ILE A 505 2.54 -0.45 18.44
C ILE A 505 2.12 -0.32 19.90
N LYS A 506 2.54 -1.25 20.76
CA LYS A 506 2.73 -0.90 22.17
C LYS A 506 4.13 -0.31 22.26
N ASP A 507 4.22 0.84 22.89
CA ASP A 507 5.47 1.55 23.15
C ASP A 507 6.37 0.61 23.97
N LEU A 508 7.44 0.11 23.35
CA LEU A 508 8.40 -0.79 23.99
C LEU A 508 9.56 0.06 24.53
N THR A 509 9.24 1.01 25.40
CA THR A 509 10.26 1.62 26.25
C THR A 509 10.66 0.60 27.33
N GLY A 510 11.93 0.62 27.74
CA GLY A 510 12.53 -0.40 28.64
C GLY A 510 11.77 -0.66 29.95
N LYS A 511 10.86 0.23 30.35
CA LYS A 511 9.97 0.05 31.51
C LYS A 511 8.93 -1.05 31.30
N ALA A 512 8.38 -1.19 30.09
CA ALA A 512 7.40 -2.23 29.76
C ALA A 512 8.03 -3.64 29.69
N TRP A 513 9.36 -3.72 29.56
CA TRP A 513 10.12 -4.97 29.50
C TRP A 513 10.34 -5.56 30.91
N LEU A 514 10.56 -4.69 31.91
CA LEU A 514 10.77 -5.06 33.31
C LEU A 514 9.47 -5.48 34.03
N GLU A 515 8.33 -4.85 33.71
CA GLU A 515 7.03 -5.23 34.28
C GLU A 515 6.48 -6.57 33.75
N TYR A 516 6.95 -7.03 32.58
CA TYR A 516 6.55 -8.32 32.00
C TYR A 516 7.36 -9.50 32.56
N LEU A 517 8.59 -9.27 33.04
CA LEU A 517 9.44 -10.31 33.64
C LEU A 517 9.14 -10.56 35.13
N LEU A 518 8.36 -9.68 35.76
CA LEU A 518 8.00 -9.75 37.18
C LEU A 518 6.56 -10.23 37.44
N ARG A 519 5.93 -10.86 36.44
CA ARG A 519 4.68 -11.62 36.54
C ARG A 519 4.89 -12.99 35.93
#